data_AF-A0A2G9GMK8-F1
#
_entry.id   AF-A0A2G9GMK8-F1
#
_cell.length_a   1.000
_cell.length_b   1.000
_cell.length_c   1.000
_cell.angle_alpha   90.00
_cell.angle_beta   90.00
_cell.angle_gamma   90.00
#
_symmetry.space_group_name_H-M   'P 1'
#
loop_
_entity.id
_entity.type
_entity.pdbx_description
1 polymer ?
#
loop_
_entity_poly.entity_id
_entity_poly.type
_entity_poly.pdbx_seq_one_letter_code
_entity_poly.pdbx_strand_id
1 'polypeptide(L)'
;MPRATPVLRRARKAIQDLDLLKILGSELNHELSSMRYQDEKVGSFGDFVLEWDSSRSQDVLLRKKSSSGEEVAVSALLGRETFQGDGRLLREALMKICVKKPGMSSILQFDCVASNRDSELDFFIHNAYYIPSSSSLGSLIYRGPVFSDLDPSLQVELMRYLTARGIEENFANSLLLYLHKKEQGQYTSWLQKLRDMIAEDE
;
A
#
# COMPACT_ATOMS: atom_id res chain seq x y z
N MET A 1 -43.28 -25.97 -15.95
CA MET A 1 -42.47 -24.74 -16.17
C MET A 1 -41.81 -24.84 -17.55
N PRO A 2 -42.03 -23.93 -18.50
CA PRO A 2 -41.41 -24.03 -19.81
C PRO A 2 -39.93 -23.67 -19.69
N ARG A 3 -39.04 -24.56 -20.14
CA ARG A 3 -37.60 -24.29 -20.24
C ARG A 3 -37.39 -23.20 -21.30
N ALA A 4 -36.90 -22.04 -20.88
CA ALA A 4 -36.51 -20.97 -21.82
C ALA A 4 -35.55 -21.54 -22.88
N THR A 5 -35.84 -21.25 -24.16
CA THR A 5 -35.01 -21.69 -25.28
C THR A 5 -33.60 -21.10 -25.15
N PRO A 6 -32.55 -21.81 -25.61
CA PRO A 6 -31.16 -21.35 -25.50
C PRO A 6 -30.93 -19.95 -26.09
N VAL A 7 -31.73 -19.55 -27.08
CA VAL A 7 -31.72 -18.20 -27.69
C VAL A 7 -32.19 -17.11 -26.73
N LEU A 8 -33.28 -17.34 -25.99
CA LEU A 8 -33.79 -16.38 -24.99
C LEU A 8 -32.81 -16.21 -23.81
N ARG A 9 -32.08 -17.28 -23.47
CA ARG A 9 -31.02 -17.22 -22.45
C ARG A 9 -29.83 -16.38 -22.93
N ARG A 10 -29.40 -16.56 -24.19
CA ARG A 10 -28.33 -15.74 -24.79
C ARG A 10 -28.73 -14.27 -24.92
N ALA A 11 -29.94 -13.98 -25.40
CA ALA A 11 -30.43 -12.61 -25.51
C ALA A 11 -30.52 -11.91 -24.14
N ARG A 12 -30.99 -12.61 -23.10
CA ARG A 12 -31.01 -12.08 -21.74
C ARG A 12 -29.61 -11.81 -21.19
N LYS A 13 -28.65 -12.70 -21.47
CA LYS A 13 -27.24 -12.52 -21.07
C LYS A 13 -26.65 -11.29 -21.76
N ALA A 14 -26.81 -11.14 -23.08
CA ALA A 14 -26.31 -9.99 -23.83
C ALA A 14 -26.88 -8.64 -23.32
N ILE A 15 -28.16 -8.60 -22.95
CA ILE A 15 -28.76 -7.39 -22.34
C ILE A 15 -28.11 -7.09 -20.98
N GLN A 16 -27.87 -8.11 -20.14
CA GLN A 16 -27.22 -7.95 -18.85
C GLN A 16 -25.75 -7.50 -19.00
N ASP A 17 -25.05 -8.04 -19.98
CA ASP A 17 -23.67 -7.70 -20.28
C ASP A 17 -23.58 -6.24 -20.79
N LEU A 18 -24.53 -5.80 -21.62
CA LEU A 18 -24.64 -4.41 -22.07
C LEU A 18 -24.91 -3.42 -20.92
N ASP A 19 -25.81 -3.78 -20.01
CA ASP A 19 -26.09 -2.96 -18.82
C ASP A 19 -24.84 -2.83 -17.93
N LEU A 20 -24.11 -3.94 -17.73
CA LEU A 20 -22.86 -3.94 -16.97
C LEU A 20 -21.76 -3.12 -17.66
N LEU A 21 -21.60 -3.25 -18.98
CA LEU A 21 -20.65 -2.45 -19.76
C LEU A 21 -20.93 -0.95 -19.63
N LYS A 22 -22.21 -0.55 -19.65
CA LYS A 22 -22.61 0.85 -19.45
C LYS A 22 -22.22 1.36 -18.07
N ILE A 23 -22.46 0.56 -17.02
CA ILE A 23 -22.10 0.93 -15.64
C ILE A 23 -20.58 1.04 -15.49
N LEU A 24 -19.83 0.05 -15.99
CA LEU A 24 -18.36 0.07 -15.96
C LEU A 24 -17.80 1.27 -16.73
N GLY A 25 -18.39 1.62 -17.87
CA GLY A 25 -18.03 2.82 -18.63
C GLY A 25 -18.28 4.11 -17.85
N SER A 26 -19.43 4.22 -17.16
CA SER A 26 -19.73 5.38 -16.33
C SER A 26 -18.78 5.52 -15.13
N GLU A 27 -18.45 4.42 -14.46
CA GLU A 27 -17.52 4.39 -13.33
C GLU A 27 -16.11 4.77 -13.79
N LEU A 28 -15.61 4.16 -14.86
CA LEU A 28 -14.28 4.48 -15.39
C LEU A 28 -14.17 5.96 -15.79
N ASN A 29 -15.20 6.51 -16.43
CA ASN A 29 -15.22 7.94 -16.79
C ASN A 29 -15.25 8.83 -15.55
N HIS A 30 -16.04 8.47 -14.54
CA HIS A 30 -16.08 9.18 -13.26
C HIS A 30 -14.68 9.23 -12.64
N GLU A 31 -14.01 8.08 -12.51
CA GLU A 31 -12.69 7.95 -11.91
C GLU A 31 -11.58 8.69 -12.69
N LEU A 32 -11.64 8.68 -14.04
CA LEU A 32 -10.70 9.43 -14.88
C LEU A 32 -10.91 10.94 -14.77
N SER A 33 -12.15 11.40 -14.55
CA SER A 33 -12.49 12.82 -14.42
C SER A 33 -12.28 13.40 -13.02
N SER A 34 -12.20 12.54 -11.99
CA SER A 34 -12.20 12.94 -10.58
C SER A 34 -11.02 12.37 -9.78
N MET A 35 -9.87 12.18 -10.43
CA MET A 35 -8.67 11.65 -9.77
C MET A 35 -8.23 12.55 -8.61
N ARG A 36 -8.44 12.08 -7.37
CA ARG A 36 -8.20 12.84 -6.13
C ARG A 36 -6.78 13.39 -5.96
N TYR A 37 -5.80 12.81 -6.64
CA TYR A 37 -4.38 13.12 -6.47
C TYR A 37 -3.69 13.53 -7.78
N GLN A 38 -4.43 13.90 -8.83
CA GLN A 38 -3.83 14.16 -10.15
C GLN A 38 -2.73 15.24 -10.10
N ASP A 39 -2.99 16.35 -9.40
CA ASP A 39 -2.09 17.51 -9.35
C ASP A 39 -0.97 17.40 -8.30
N GLU A 40 -1.11 16.48 -7.34
CA GLU A 40 -0.12 16.32 -6.28
C GLU A 40 1.14 15.62 -6.80
N LYS A 41 2.29 16.27 -6.75
CA LYS A 41 3.55 15.62 -7.13
C LYS A 41 4.05 14.76 -5.98
N VAL A 42 4.33 13.49 -6.26
CA VAL A 42 5.04 12.62 -5.32
C VAL A 42 6.40 13.25 -5.04
N GLY A 43 6.71 13.46 -3.76
CA GLY A 43 7.99 13.99 -3.32
C GLY A 43 9.15 13.03 -3.59
N SER A 44 10.36 13.52 -3.37
CA SER A 44 11.56 12.68 -3.46
C SER A 44 11.65 11.73 -2.25
N PHE A 45 12.13 10.52 -2.49
CA PHE A 45 12.48 9.57 -1.41
C PHE A 45 13.93 9.72 -0.95
N GLY A 46 14.62 10.83 -1.30
CA GLY A 46 16.02 11.06 -0.96
C GLY A 46 16.94 10.02 -1.62
N ASP A 47 17.76 9.34 -0.82
CA ASP A 47 18.69 8.32 -1.30
C ASP A 47 18.04 6.94 -1.53
N PHE A 48 16.74 6.80 -1.27
CA PHE A 48 16.02 5.55 -1.49
C PHE A 48 15.70 5.37 -2.97
N VAL A 49 15.98 4.17 -3.48
CA VAL A 49 15.64 3.75 -4.83
C VAL A 49 14.41 2.85 -4.77
N LEU A 50 13.42 3.11 -5.62
CA LEU A 50 12.28 2.21 -5.83
C LEU A 50 12.76 0.95 -6.56
N GLU A 51 12.89 -0.15 -5.82
CA GLU A 51 13.41 -1.42 -6.31
C GLU A 51 12.31 -2.34 -6.85
N TRP A 52 11.14 -2.31 -6.22
CA TRP A 52 9.98 -3.10 -6.65
C TRP A 52 8.73 -2.26 -6.69
N ASP A 53 8.07 -2.26 -7.84
CA ASP A 53 6.74 -1.69 -8.06
C ASP A 53 6.04 -2.45 -9.19
N SER A 54 5.52 -3.64 -8.87
CA SER A 54 4.83 -4.45 -9.87
C SER A 54 3.41 -3.94 -10.09
N SER A 55 2.95 -3.90 -11.35
CA SER A 55 1.54 -3.64 -11.66
C SER A 55 0.60 -4.73 -11.14
N ARG A 56 1.14 -5.92 -10.82
CA ARG A 56 0.39 -7.08 -10.29
C ARG A 56 0.38 -7.16 -8.76
N SER A 57 1.20 -6.36 -8.07
CA SER A 57 1.27 -6.35 -6.61
C SER A 57 0.84 -4.99 -6.06
N GLN A 58 0.29 -4.98 -4.84
CA GLN A 58 -0.13 -3.74 -4.18
C GLN A 58 1.01 -3.07 -3.42
N ASP A 59 2.04 -3.84 -3.07
CA ASP A 59 3.19 -3.40 -2.33
C ASP A 59 4.25 -2.77 -3.23
N VAL A 60 5.06 -1.91 -2.62
CA VAL A 60 6.25 -1.31 -3.18
C VAL A 60 7.44 -1.58 -2.27
N LEU A 61 8.64 -1.67 -2.84
CA LEU A 61 9.89 -1.82 -2.09
C LEU A 61 10.84 -0.70 -2.44
N LEU A 62 11.21 0.10 -1.45
CA LEU A 62 12.30 1.06 -1.56
C LEU A 62 13.52 0.52 -0.84
N ARG A 63 14.71 0.72 -1.41
CA ARG A 63 15.97 0.34 -0.78
C ARG A 63 16.97 1.48 -0.81
N LYS A 64 17.68 1.63 0.30
CA LYS A 64 18.82 2.53 0.46
C LYS A 64 20.00 1.71 0.96
N LYS A 65 21.16 1.92 0.35
CA LYS A 65 22.43 1.33 0.81
C LYS A 65 23.40 2.46 1.13
N SER A 66 23.79 2.53 2.39
CA SER A 66 24.71 3.56 2.88
C SER A 66 26.16 3.24 2.50
N SER A 67 27.01 4.27 2.46
CA SER A 67 28.46 4.11 2.26
C SER A 67 29.13 3.26 3.35
N SER A 68 28.55 3.21 4.55
CA SER A 68 28.95 2.33 5.66
C SER A 68 28.64 0.85 5.44
N GLY A 69 27.91 0.50 4.38
CA GLY A 69 27.44 -0.86 4.13
C GLY A 69 26.16 -1.25 4.88
N GLU A 70 25.56 -0.32 5.63
CA GLU A 70 24.20 -0.49 6.17
C GLU A 70 23.16 -0.48 5.05
N GLU A 71 22.21 -1.39 5.12
CA GLU A 71 21.10 -1.51 4.17
C GLU A 71 19.77 -1.22 4.88
N VAL A 72 18.96 -0.34 4.30
CA VAL A 72 17.61 -0.02 4.77
C VAL A 72 16.64 -0.34 3.65
N ALA A 73 15.62 -1.15 3.94
CA ALA A 73 14.56 -1.51 3.02
C ALA A 73 13.21 -1.12 3.60
N VAL A 74 12.35 -0.51 2.80
CA VAL A 74 10.99 -0.11 3.17
C VAL A 74 10.03 -0.80 2.23
N SER A 75 9.31 -1.79 2.73
CA SER A 75 8.15 -2.36 2.02
C SER A 75 6.91 -1.64 2.50
N ALA A 76 6.05 -1.19 1.59
CA ALA A 76 4.82 -0.51 1.98
C ALA A 76 3.66 -0.88 1.08
N LEU A 77 2.45 -0.88 1.65
CA LEU A 77 1.20 -1.08 0.93
C LEU A 77 0.10 -0.22 1.56
N LEU A 78 -0.94 0.03 0.77
CA LEU A 78 -2.10 0.75 1.27
C LEU A 78 -2.95 -0.18 2.14
N GLY A 79 -3.26 0.26 3.36
CA GLY A 79 -4.12 -0.43 4.31
C GLY A 79 -5.54 -0.60 3.77
N ARG A 80 -6.32 -1.42 4.48
CA ARG A 80 -7.72 -1.66 4.12
C ARG A 80 -8.55 -0.40 4.32
N GLU A 81 -9.66 -0.31 3.58
CA GLU A 81 -10.68 0.69 3.88
C GLU A 81 -11.22 0.49 5.29
N THR A 82 -11.20 1.56 6.07
CA THR A 82 -11.84 1.62 7.37
C THR A 82 -12.99 2.61 7.31
N PHE A 83 -14.13 2.20 7.86
CA PHE A 83 -15.35 3.01 7.90
C PHE A 83 -15.60 3.46 9.34
N GLN A 84 -15.95 4.73 9.53
CA GLN A 84 -16.40 5.25 10.81
C GLN A 84 -17.78 5.88 10.61
N GLY A 85 -18.82 5.16 11.05
CA GLY A 85 -20.21 5.50 10.69
C GLY A 85 -20.41 5.41 9.17
N ASP A 86 -21.02 6.45 8.59
CA ASP A 86 -21.27 6.56 7.15
C ASP A 86 -20.06 7.14 6.37
N GLY A 87 -18.97 7.48 7.06
CA GLY A 87 -17.77 8.08 6.47
C GLY A 87 -16.68 7.06 6.14
N ARG A 88 -16.12 7.13 4.92
CA ARG A 88 -14.91 6.40 4.52
C ARG A 88 -13.68 7.16 5.02
N LEU A 89 -12.86 6.52 5.86
CA LEU A 89 -11.59 7.10 6.29
C LEU A 89 -10.55 7.02 5.15
N LEU A 90 -9.63 7.97 5.14
CA LEU A 90 -8.46 7.90 4.27
C LEU A 90 -7.64 6.67 4.64
N ARG A 91 -7.32 5.85 3.64
CA ARG A 91 -6.52 4.63 3.86
C ARG A 91 -5.11 5.02 4.31
N GLU A 92 -4.62 4.30 5.29
CA GLU A 92 -3.30 4.48 5.89
C GLU A 92 -2.25 3.68 5.08
N ALA A 93 -1.00 4.12 5.04
CA ALA A 93 0.11 3.33 4.52
C ALA A 93 0.66 2.43 5.63
N LEU A 94 0.67 1.13 5.37
CA LEU A 94 1.27 0.13 6.24
C LEU A 94 2.70 -0.12 5.76
N MET A 95 3.68 0.19 6.60
CA MET A 95 5.10 0.19 6.25
C MET A 95 5.85 -0.83 7.10
N LYS A 96 6.70 -1.63 6.45
CA LYS A 96 7.68 -2.52 7.07
C LYS A 96 9.07 -2.01 6.74
N ILE A 97 9.74 -1.48 7.75
CA ILE A 97 11.08 -0.91 7.61
C ILE A 97 12.08 -1.92 8.18
N CYS A 98 12.96 -2.43 7.34
CA CYS A 98 14.02 -3.35 7.73
C CYS A 98 15.38 -2.64 7.68
N VAL A 99 16.14 -2.72 8.77
CA VAL A 99 17.52 -2.23 8.84
C VAL A 99 18.46 -3.41 9.06
N LYS A 100 19.46 -3.52 8.20
CA LYS A 100 20.51 -4.55 8.25
C LYS A 100 21.87 -3.89 8.30
N LYS A 101 22.64 -4.21 9.34
CA LYS A 101 24.02 -3.74 9.50
C LYS A 101 24.98 -4.54 8.61
N PRO A 102 26.10 -3.92 8.17
CA PRO A 102 27.11 -4.61 7.37
C PRO A 102 27.66 -5.83 8.11
N GLY A 103 27.76 -6.96 7.42
CA GLY A 103 28.30 -8.20 7.99
C GLY A 103 27.37 -8.95 8.97
N MET A 104 26.18 -8.41 9.27
CA MET A 104 25.21 -9.08 10.15
C MET A 104 24.15 -9.83 9.34
N SER A 105 23.76 -11.02 9.81
CA SER A 105 22.59 -11.73 9.27
C SER A 105 21.28 -11.22 9.83
N SER A 106 21.33 -10.55 10.98
CA SER A 106 20.16 -10.07 11.70
C SER A 106 19.59 -8.78 11.12
N ILE A 107 18.29 -8.61 11.29
CA ILE A 107 17.52 -7.48 10.79
C ILE A 107 16.73 -6.89 11.95
N LEU A 108 16.75 -5.57 12.07
CA LEU A 108 15.82 -4.83 12.91
C LEU A 108 14.64 -4.40 12.03
N GLN A 109 13.44 -4.89 12.32
CA GLN A 109 12.22 -4.55 11.57
C GLN A 109 11.31 -3.66 12.40
N PHE A 110 10.77 -2.61 11.80
CA PHE A 110 9.71 -1.79 12.36
C PHE A 110 8.45 -1.95 11.51
N ASP A 111 7.31 -2.18 12.16
CA ASP A 111 6.02 -1.98 11.52
C ASP A 111 5.58 -0.55 11.87
N CYS A 112 5.44 0.30 10.85
CA CYS A 112 5.00 1.69 10.99
C CYS A 112 3.71 1.93 10.21
N VAL A 113 2.98 2.95 10.62
CA VAL A 113 1.76 3.39 9.96
C VAL A 113 1.89 4.87 9.66
N ALA A 114 1.51 5.26 8.44
CA ALA A 114 1.37 6.67 8.06
C ALA A 114 -0.07 6.94 7.62
N SER A 115 -0.71 7.95 8.20
CA SER A 115 -2.08 8.33 7.87
C SER A 115 -2.23 9.83 7.78
N ASN A 116 -3.10 10.33 6.93
CA ASN A 116 -3.46 11.74 6.90
C ASN A 116 -4.79 11.90 7.68
N ARG A 117 -4.69 12.32 8.94
CA ARG A 117 -5.85 12.58 9.81
C ARG A 117 -5.97 14.08 9.99
N ASP A 118 -7.16 14.62 9.76
CA ASP A 118 -7.46 16.05 9.93
C ASP A 118 -6.51 17.00 9.15
N SER A 119 -5.99 16.56 8.01
CA SER A 119 -5.00 17.28 7.17
C SER A 119 -3.58 17.34 7.71
N GLU A 120 -3.29 16.62 8.80
CA GLU A 120 -1.94 16.42 9.34
C GLU A 120 -1.49 14.96 9.12
N LEU A 121 -0.20 14.79 8.85
CA LEU A 121 0.38 13.47 8.69
C LEU A 121 0.73 12.89 10.07
N ASP A 122 0.04 11.82 10.44
CA ASP A 122 0.42 10.99 11.57
C ASP A 122 1.34 9.87 11.09
N PHE A 123 2.57 9.84 11.63
CA PHE A 123 3.53 8.75 11.43
C PHE A 123 3.98 8.17 12.77
N PHE A 124 3.73 6.87 12.98
CA PHE A 124 4.09 6.21 14.23
C PHE A 124 4.59 4.78 14.01
N ILE A 125 5.41 4.31 14.96
CA ILE A 125 5.88 2.93 15.04
C ILE A 125 4.83 2.14 15.81
N HIS A 126 4.30 1.09 15.21
CA HIS A 126 3.36 0.18 15.85
C HIS A 126 4.08 -0.98 16.55
N ASN A 127 5.14 -1.52 15.95
CA ASN A 127 5.96 -2.58 16.53
C ASN A 127 7.43 -2.49 16.11
N ALA A 128 8.31 -3.04 16.94
CA ALA A 128 9.74 -3.19 16.65
C ALA A 128 10.23 -4.62 16.97
N TYR A 129 10.85 -5.27 15.98
CA TYR A 129 11.27 -6.67 16.03
C TYR A 129 12.75 -6.84 15.77
N TYR A 130 13.39 -7.69 16.56
CA TYR A 130 14.70 -8.23 16.21
C TYR A 130 14.54 -9.59 15.52
N ILE A 131 15.05 -9.70 14.30
CA ILE A 131 15.03 -10.91 13.50
C ILE A 131 16.48 -11.43 13.41
N PRO A 132 16.83 -12.57 14.05
CA PRO A 132 18.22 -13.05 14.12
C PRO A 132 18.83 -13.39 12.75
N SER A 133 18.01 -13.86 11.82
CA SER A 133 18.43 -14.19 10.45
C SER A 133 17.24 -14.12 9.48
N SER A 134 17.50 -13.87 8.20
CA SER A 134 16.44 -13.87 7.17
C SER A 134 15.74 -15.23 6.99
N SER A 135 16.40 -16.34 7.38
CA SER A 135 15.82 -17.69 7.37
C SER A 135 14.98 -18.00 8.61
N SER A 136 15.13 -17.23 9.69
CA SER A 136 14.35 -17.37 10.93
C SER A 136 13.12 -16.47 10.87
N LEU A 137 12.11 -16.86 10.09
CA LEU A 137 10.81 -16.17 10.01
C LEU A 137 9.66 -16.94 10.71
N GLY A 138 9.99 -18.02 11.42
CA GLY A 138 9.01 -18.88 12.09
C GLY A 138 8.21 -18.20 13.21
N SER A 139 7.06 -18.77 13.55
CA SER A 139 6.12 -18.28 14.57
C SER A 139 6.65 -18.35 16.01
N LEU A 140 7.78 -19.01 16.25
CA LEU A 140 8.37 -19.22 17.57
C LEU A 140 9.34 -18.11 18.00
N ILE A 141 9.55 -17.09 17.17
CA ILE A 141 10.52 -16.02 17.43
C ILE A 141 9.84 -14.93 18.23
N TYR A 142 10.46 -14.52 19.34
CA TYR A 142 9.97 -13.41 20.13
C TYR A 142 9.89 -12.13 19.29
N ARG A 143 8.69 -11.55 19.22
CA ARG A 143 8.36 -10.37 18.40
C ARG A 143 8.42 -9.06 19.20
N GLY A 144 9.17 -9.05 20.30
CA GLY A 144 9.19 -7.86 21.16
C GLY A 144 7.88 -7.69 21.96
N PRO A 145 7.88 -6.74 22.90
CA PRO A 145 6.67 -6.36 23.64
C PRO A 145 5.77 -5.47 22.77
N VAL A 146 4.60 -5.13 23.29
CA VAL A 146 3.76 -4.09 22.69
C VAL A 146 4.54 -2.76 22.73
N PHE A 147 4.64 -2.08 21.59
CA PHE A 147 5.47 -0.88 21.48
C PHE A 147 5.04 0.26 22.41
N SER A 148 3.72 0.42 22.62
CA SER A 148 3.16 1.44 23.52
C SER A 148 3.57 1.25 24.98
N ASP A 149 3.95 0.03 25.37
CA ASP A 149 4.32 -0.30 26.74
C ASP A 149 5.82 -0.04 27.01
N LEU A 150 6.58 0.32 25.97
CA LEU A 150 7.99 0.68 26.11
C LEU A 150 8.15 2.02 26.84
N ASP A 151 9.31 2.23 27.47
CA ASP A 151 9.68 3.53 28.02
C ASP A 151 9.52 4.63 26.96
N PRO A 152 8.86 5.77 27.25
CA PRO A 152 8.64 6.84 26.28
C PRO A 152 9.93 7.37 25.65
N SER A 153 11.04 7.42 26.40
CA SER A 153 12.33 7.86 25.89
C SER A 153 12.85 6.90 24.83
N LEU A 154 12.67 5.58 25.04
CA LEU A 154 13.02 4.57 24.05
C LEU A 154 12.17 4.70 22.78
N GLN A 155 10.87 4.94 22.91
CA GLN A 155 9.99 5.16 21.75
C GLN A 155 10.47 6.35 20.90
N VAL A 156 10.82 7.47 21.55
CA VAL A 156 11.36 8.67 20.90
C VAL A 156 12.68 8.39 20.19
N GLU A 157 13.61 7.68 20.84
CA GLU A 157 14.92 7.38 20.25
C GLU A 157 14.83 6.36 19.09
N LEU A 158 13.88 5.42 19.12
CA LEU A 158 13.61 4.53 17.98
C LEU A 158 13.03 5.30 16.79
N MET A 159 12.19 6.31 17.03
CA MET A 159 11.72 7.19 15.97
C MET A 159 12.87 8.01 15.38
N ARG A 160 13.68 8.66 16.23
CA ARG A 160 14.89 9.40 15.80
C ARG A 160 15.86 8.53 15.01
N TYR A 161 16.00 7.26 15.39
CA TYR A 161 16.82 6.29 14.67
C TYR A 161 16.34 6.07 13.22
N LEU A 162 15.03 6.08 12.96
CA LEU A 162 14.47 6.02 11.61
C LEU A 162 14.64 7.35 10.86
N THR A 163 14.40 8.48 11.53
CA THR A 163 14.59 9.82 10.96
C THR A 163 16.03 10.02 10.48
N ALA A 164 17.03 9.60 11.26
CA ALA A 164 18.44 9.68 10.89
C ALA A 164 18.80 8.87 9.63
N ARG A 165 17.94 7.95 9.18
CA ARG A 165 18.10 7.16 7.95
C ARG A 165 17.37 7.76 6.75
N GLY A 166 16.67 8.88 6.94
CA GLY A 166 15.86 9.54 5.93
C GLY A 166 14.42 9.05 5.89
N ILE A 167 13.96 8.35 6.94
CA ILE A 167 12.55 7.96 7.08
C ILE A 167 11.91 8.95 8.05
N GLU A 168 11.46 10.06 7.48
CA GLU A 168 10.81 11.16 8.18
C GLU A 168 9.38 11.36 7.63
N GLU A 169 8.65 12.32 8.21
CA GLU A 169 7.27 12.62 7.80
C GLU A 169 7.14 12.91 6.30
N ASN A 170 8.05 13.68 5.70
CA ASN A 170 8.03 13.95 4.26
C ASN A 170 8.19 12.68 3.40
N PHE A 171 9.02 11.74 3.85
CA PHE A 171 9.17 10.44 3.20
C PHE A 171 7.88 9.64 3.30
N ALA A 172 7.30 9.56 4.50
CA ALA A 172 6.05 8.84 4.76
C ALA A 172 4.86 9.44 3.98
N ASN A 173 4.75 10.78 3.93
CA ASN A 173 3.73 11.48 3.16
C ASN A 173 3.87 11.21 1.65
N SER A 174 5.09 11.32 1.11
CA SER A 174 5.36 11.03 -0.29
C SER A 174 5.02 9.58 -0.65
N LEU A 175 5.32 8.64 0.26
CA LEU A 175 5.03 7.22 0.06
C LEU A 175 3.53 6.93 0.14
N LEU A 176 2.82 7.55 1.08
CA LEU A 176 1.37 7.47 1.19
C LEU A 176 0.68 7.97 -0.09
N LEU A 177 1.07 9.14 -0.57
CA LEU A 177 0.57 9.70 -1.82
C LEU A 177 0.88 8.78 -3.02
N TYR A 178 2.09 8.24 -3.09
CA TYR A 178 2.48 7.29 -4.12
C TYR A 178 1.58 6.05 -4.11
N LEU A 179 1.31 5.48 -2.94
CA LEU A 179 0.45 4.31 -2.78
C LEU A 179 -1.00 4.59 -3.20
N HIS A 180 -1.55 5.76 -2.86
CA HIS A 180 -2.87 6.18 -3.33
C HIS A 180 -2.92 6.29 -4.86
N LYS A 181 -1.91 6.91 -5.48
CA LYS A 181 -1.83 7.00 -6.95
C LYS A 181 -1.70 5.63 -7.61
N LYS A 182 -0.89 4.74 -7.02
CA LYS A 182 -0.72 3.36 -7.48
C LYS A 182 -2.05 2.60 -7.42
N GLU A 183 -2.79 2.71 -6.31
CA GLU A 183 -4.09 2.07 -6.15
C GLU A 183 -5.09 2.57 -7.20
N GLN A 184 -5.18 3.89 -7.41
CA GLN A 184 -6.04 4.48 -8.42
C GLN A 184 -5.71 3.97 -9.83
N GLY A 185 -4.42 3.89 -10.17
CA GLY A 185 -3.96 3.34 -11.45
C GLY A 185 -4.31 1.86 -11.61
N GLN A 186 -4.21 1.08 -10.54
CA GLN A 186 -4.59 -0.34 -10.53
C GLN A 186 -6.10 -0.51 -10.67
N TYR A 187 -6.90 0.30 -9.98
CA TYR A 187 -8.36 0.26 -10.05
C TYR A 187 -8.87 0.59 -11.45
N THR A 188 -8.40 1.69 -12.04
CA THR A 188 -8.77 2.08 -13.41
C THR A 188 -8.32 1.05 -14.45
N SER A 189 -7.12 0.46 -14.31
CA SER A 189 -6.67 -0.64 -15.17
C SER A 189 -7.54 -1.90 -15.00
N TRP A 190 -7.98 -2.18 -13.78
CA TRP A 190 -8.86 -3.31 -13.49
C TRP A 190 -10.25 -3.11 -14.12
N LEU A 191 -10.84 -1.92 -13.99
CA LEU A 191 -12.11 -1.57 -14.64
C LEU A 191 -12.03 -1.72 -16.17
N GLN A 192 -10.93 -1.27 -16.78
CA GLN A 192 -10.70 -1.42 -18.21
C GLN A 192 -10.65 -2.90 -18.62
N LYS A 193 -9.83 -3.71 -17.93
CA LYS A 193 -9.73 -5.15 -18.22
C LYS A 193 -11.05 -5.90 -18.02
N LEU A 194 -11.81 -5.53 -17.00
CA LEU A 194 -13.13 -6.11 -16.74
C LEU A 194 -14.10 -5.79 -17.88
N ARG A 195 -14.12 -4.53 -18.33
CA ARG A 195 -14.92 -4.11 -19.47
C ARG A 195 -14.53 -4.85 -20.74
N ASP A 196 -13.23 -4.95 -21.02
CA ASP A 196 -12.71 -5.60 -22.23
C ASP A 196 -13.03 -7.11 -22.21
N MET A 197 -12.92 -7.77 -21.05
CA MET A 197 -13.32 -9.17 -20.87
C MET A 197 -14.80 -9.42 -21.17
N ILE A 198 -15.69 -8.52 -20.76
CA ILE A 198 -17.14 -8.66 -21.00
C ILE A 198 -17.46 -8.38 -22.47
N ALA A 199 -16.76 -7.42 -23.10
CA ALA A 199 -16.94 -7.10 -24.52
C ALA A 199 -16.41 -8.20 -25.46
N GLU A 200 -15.42 -9.00 -25.03
CA GLU A 200 -14.87 -10.13 -25.80
C GLU A 200 -15.75 -11.41 -25.74
N ASP A 201 -16.74 -11.48 -24.83
CA ASP A 201 -17.66 -12.63 -24.67
C ASP A 201 -18.93 -12.51 -25.56
N GLU A 202 -18.94 -11.55 -26.50
CA GLU A 202 -19.90 -11.39 -27.61
C GLU A 202 -19.38 -12.00 -28.92
#